data_AF-A0A1V5A089-F1
#
_entry.id   AF-A0A1V5A089-F1
#
_cell.length_a   1.000
_cell.length_b   1.000
_cell.length_c   1.000
_cell.angle_alpha   90.00
_cell.angle_beta   90.00
_cell.angle_gamma   90.00
#
_symmetry.space_group_name_H-M   'P 1'
#
loop_
_entity.id
_entity.type
_entity.pdbx_description
1 polymer ?
#
loop_
_entity_poly.entity_id
_entity_poly.type
_entity_poly.pdbx_seq_one_letter_code
_entity_poly.pdbx_strand_id
1 'polypeptide(L)'
;MKCFDRSLSLSPRNIRVIASKGIALRELDRLSESLACFNRALELNAVNSFVWFHKSLTLRKMGRDKEADECVARINFPVPRFS
;
A
#
# COMPACT_ATOMS: atom_id res chain seq x y z
N MET A 1 11.67 -25.62 -0.03
CA MET A 1 10.97 -24.32 0.07
C MET A 1 9.46 -24.54 0.19
N LYS A 2 8.93 -24.75 1.40
CA LYS A 2 7.47 -24.97 1.64
C LYS A 2 6.98 -24.30 2.94
N CYS A 3 7.48 -23.11 3.27
CA CYS A 3 7.12 -22.44 4.53
C CYS A 3 6.43 -21.09 4.37
N PHE A 4 6.15 -20.61 3.16
CA PHE A 4 5.49 -19.31 2.97
C PHE A 4 3.97 -19.37 2.90
N ASP A 5 3.37 -20.55 2.70
CA ASP A 5 1.91 -20.66 2.52
C ASP A 5 1.09 -20.67 3.82
N ARG A 6 1.72 -20.86 4.99
CA ARG A 6 0.97 -20.97 6.26
C ARG A 6 0.86 -19.67 7.05
N SER A 7 1.64 -18.64 6.71
CA SER A 7 1.51 -17.32 7.35
C SER A 7 0.36 -16.49 6.79
N LEU A 8 -0.23 -16.89 5.65
CA LEU A 8 -1.38 -16.23 5.03
C LEU A 8 -2.71 -16.50 5.76
N SER A 9 -2.73 -17.43 6.71
CA SER A 9 -3.93 -17.79 7.50
C SER A 9 -4.13 -16.90 8.74
N LEU A 10 -3.20 -15.98 9.03
CA LEU A 10 -3.27 -15.11 10.21
C LEU A 10 -3.73 -13.72 9.80
N SER A 11 -5.04 -13.51 9.90
CA SER A 11 -5.74 -12.23 9.77
C SER A 11 -5.63 -11.53 8.41
N PRO A 12 -6.52 -11.84 7.44
CA PRO A 12 -6.68 -11.11 6.17
C PRO A 12 -7.04 -9.61 6.31
N ARG A 13 -7.04 -9.08 7.54
CA ARG A 13 -7.31 -7.68 7.89
C ARG A 13 -6.14 -6.94 8.52
N ASN A 14 -4.95 -7.56 8.61
CA ASN A 14 -3.80 -6.85 9.17
C ASN A 14 -3.14 -5.96 8.11
N ILE A 15 -3.48 -4.66 8.15
CA ILE A 15 -2.93 -3.63 7.27
C ILE A 15 -1.40 -3.67 7.22
N ARG A 16 -0.72 -3.93 8.35
CA ARG A 16 0.75 -4.01 8.39
C ARG A 16 1.28 -5.16 7.54
N VAL A 17 0.67 -6.34 7.61
CA VAL A 17 1.10 -7.51 6.83
C VAL A 17 0.90 -7.27 5.34
N ILE A 18 -0.24 -6.70 4.95
CA ILE A 18 -0.54 -6.38 3.54
C ILE A 18 0.42 -5.31 3.02
N ALA A 19 0.69 -4.27 3.81
CA ALA A 19 1.63 -3.21 3.45
C ALA A 19 3.07 -3.76 3.34
N SER A 20 3.52 -4.59 4.28
CA SER A 20 4.84 -5.25 4.21
C SER A 20 4.97 -6.14 2.96
N LYS A 21 3.91 -6.86 2.58
CA LYS A 21 3.87 -7.60 1.32
C LYS A 21 4.01 -6.68 0.10
N GLY A 22 3.30 -5.54 0.10
CA GLY A 22 3.43 -4.52 -0.95
C GLY A 22 4.85 -3.98 -1.08
N ILE A 23 5.49 -3.65 0.05
CA ILE A 23 6.88 -3.19 0.10
C ILE A 23 7.81 -4.25 -0.51
N ALA A 24 7.70 -5.51 -0.08
CA ALA A 24 8.52 -6.59 -0.62
C ALA A 24 8.32 -6.78 -2.14
N LEU A 25 7.08 -6.70 -2.62
CA LEU A 25 6.78 -6.79 -4.06
C LEU A 25 7.39 -5.63 -4.85
N ARG A 26 7.41 -4.42 -4.30
CA ARG A 26 8.06 -3.25 -4.93
C ARG A 26 9.57 -3.42 -5.05
N GLU A 27 10.22 -3.98 -4.02
CA GLU A 27 11.65 -4.30 -4.05
C GLU A 27 11.95 -5.39 -5.10
N LEU A 28 11.03 -6.34 -5.31
CA LEU A 28 11.10 -7.36 -6.36
C LEU A 28 10.69 -6.85 -7.76
N ASP A 29 10.48 -5.54 -7.92
CA ASP A 29 10.03 -4.90 -9.16
C ASP A 29 8.65 -5.35 -9.68
N ARG A 30 7.86 -6.01 -8.84
CA ARG A 30 6.47 -6.41 -9.11
C ARG A 30 5.52 -5.28 -8.76
N LEU A 31 5.68 -4.15 -9.44
CA LEU A 31 5.08 -2.86 -9.08
C LEU A 31 3.53 -2.89 -9.12
N SER A 32 2.93 -3.55 -10.12
CA SER A 32 1.47 -3.67 -10.23
C SER A 32 0.85 -4.45 -9.06
N GLU A 33 1.51 -5.51 -8.60
CA GLU A 33 1.04 -6.31 -7.46
C GLU A 33 1.28 -5.60 -6.13
N SER A 34 2.37 -4.84 -6.02
CA SER A 34 2.61 -3.92 -4.92
C SER A 34 1.47 -2.90 -4.77
N LEU A 35 1.05 -2.26 -5.88
CA LEU A 35 -0.09 -1.33 -5.88
C LEU A 35 -1.39 -1.99 -5.43
N ALA A 36 -1.66 -3.22 -5.90
CA ALA A 36 -2.84 -3.96 -5.47
C ALA A 36 -2.84 -4.20 -3.94
N CYS A 37 -1.68 -4.51 -3.36
CA CYS A 37 -1.53 -4.65 -1.91
C CYS A 37 -1.83 -3.33 -1.19
N PHE A 38 -1.27 -2.21 -1.64
CA PHE A 38 -1.52 -0.92 -1.00
C PHE A 38 -2.97 -0.44 -1.16
N ASN A 39 -3.60 -0.65 -2.32
CA ASN A 39 -5.02 -0.37 -2.50
C ASN A 39 -5.87 -1.19 -1.52
N ARG A 40 -5.59 -2.48 -1.37
CA ARG A 40 -6.29 -3.33 -0.40
C ARG A 40 -6.07 -2.89 1.05
N ALA A 41 -4.86 -2.44 1.38
CA ALA A 41 -4.57 -1.88 2.70
C ALA A 41 -5.34 -0.57 2.97
N LEU A 42 -5.53 0.26 1.94
CA LEU A 42 -6.32 1.50 2.02
C LEU A 42 -7.84 1.25 2.08
N GLU A 43 -8.33 0.17 1.47
CA GLU A 43 -9.74 -0.26 1.66
C GLU A 43 -10.04 -0.61 3.13
N LEU A 44 -9.04 -1.13 3.86
CA LEU A 44 -9.17 -1.42 5.29
C LEU A 44 -8.99 -0.18 6.17
N ASN A 45 -8.11 0.75 5.79
CA ASN A 45 -7.92 2.03 6.45
C ASN A 45 -7.49 3.10 5.45
N ALA A 46 -8.46 3.89 5.00
CA ALA A 46 -8.27 4.90 3.97
C ALA A 46 -7.43 6.11 4.43
N VAL A 47 -7.24 6.30 5.73
CA VAL A 47 -6.47 7.42 6.30
C VAL A 47 -5.05 7.01 6.73
N ASN A 48 -4.62 5.80 6.38
CA ASN A 48 -3.30 5.33 6.76
C ASN A 48 -2.18 6.00 5.93
N SER A 49 -1.56 7.04 6.50
CA SER A 49 -0.48 7.80 5.86
C SER A 49 0.72 6.94 5.45
N PHE A 50 1.05 5.90 6.23
CA PHE A 50 2.15 4.98 5.90
C PHE A 50 1.86 4.22 4.59
N VAL A 51 0.63 3.76 4.41
CA VAL A 51 0.24 3.04 3.19
C VAL A 51 0.21 3.98 1.99
N TRP A 52 -0.31 5.21 2.14
CA TRP A 52 -0.28 6.22 1.08
C TRP A 52 1.15 6.59 0.66
N PHE A 53 2.06 6.70 1.62
CA PHE A 53 3.47 6.99 1.35
C PHE A 53 4.12 5.88 0.51
N HIS A 54 3.93 4.61 0.89
CA HIS A 54 4.50 3.51 0.10
C HIS A 54 3.82 3.33 -1.26
N LYS A 55 2.53 3.65 -1.37
CA LYS A 55 1.83 3.70 -2.65
C LYS A 55 2.42 4.78 -3.57
N SER A 56 2.69 5.98 -3.05
CA SER A 56 3.29 7.06 -3.86
C SER A 56 4.69 6.69 -4.36
N LEU A 57 5.52 6.09 -3.51
CA LEU A 57 6.84 5.58 -3.92
C LEU A 57 6.74 4.51 -5.02
N THR A 58 5.74 3.64 -4.96
CA THR A 58 5.50 2.62 -6.00
C THR A 58 5.08 3.28 -7.32
N LEU A 59 4.18 4.27 -7.26
CA LEU A 59 3.74 5.01 -8.45
C LEU A 59 4.89 5.78 -9.11
N ARG A 60 5.76 6.43 -8.33
CA ARG A 60 6.98 7.07 -8.85
C ARG A 60 7.90 6.06 -9.54
N LYS A 61 8.10 4.88 -8.94
CA LYS A 61 8.91 3.82 -9.55
C LYS A 61 8.30 3.31 -10.88
N MET A 62 6.98 3.43 -11.05
CA MET A 62 6.28 3.12 -12.31
C MET A 62 6.26 4.28 -13.31
N GLY A 63 6.83 5.45 -13.00
CA GLY A 63 6.74 6.67 -13.83
C GLY A 63 5.37 7.35 -13.80
N ARG A 64 4.52 7.04 -12.81
CA ARG A 64 3.17 7.60 -12.64
C ARG A 64 3.18 8.75 -11.64
N ASP A 65 3.97 9.77 -11.92
CA ASP A 65 4.29 10.84 -10.96
C ASP A 65 3.07 11.66 -10.52
N LYS A 66 2.14 11.95 -11.45
CA LYS A 66 0.89 12.67 -11.13
C LYS A 66 0.09 11.98 -10.04
N GLU A 67 -0.11 10.67 -10.16
CA GLU A 67 -0.86 9.88 -9.17
C GLU A 67 -0.08 9.74 -7.86
N ALA A 68 1.25 9.72 -7.92
CA ALA A 68 2.07 9.72 -6.72
C ALA A 68 1.91 11.02 -5.93
N ASP A 69 1.88 12.16 -6.60
CA ASP A 69 1.70 13.46 -5.96
C ASP A 69 0.29 13.61 -5.36
N GLU A 70 -0.74 13.06 -6.02
CA GLU A 70 -2.08 12.94 -5.42
C GLU A 70 -2.07 12.11 -4.13
N CYS A 71 -1.31 11.00 -4.11
CA CYS A 71 -1.16 10.19 -2.91
C CYS A 71 -0.47 10.97 -1.77
N VAL A 72 0.56 11.76 -2.10
CA VAL A 72 1.26 12.63 -1.12
C VAL A 72 0.34 13.74 -0.62
N ALA A 73 -0.46 14.34 -1.50
CA ALA A 73 -1.44 15.36 -1.12
C ALA A 73 -2.44 14.82 -0.09
N ARG A 74 -2.90 13.56 -0.23
CA ARG A 74 -3.78 12.92 0.76
C ARG A 74 -3.14 12.68 2.12
N ILE A 75 -1.81 12.56 2.20
CA ILE A 75 -1.08 12.43 3.46
C ILE A 75 -1.07 13.76 4.21
N ASN A 76 -0.78 14.85 3.47
CA ASN A 76 -0.66 16.19 4.03
C ASN A 76 -2.03 16.84 4.33
N PHE A 77 -3.04 16.49 3.52
CA PHE A 77 -4.40 17.00 3.61
C PHE A 77 -5.39 15.83 3.71
N PRO A 78 -5.45 15.13 4.86
CA PRO A 78 -6.43 14.07 5.04
C PRO A 78 -7.84 14.68 4.94
N VAL A 79 -8.68 14.11 4.09
CA VAL A 79 -10.09 14.54 3.97
C VAL A 79 -10.74 14.53 5.37
N PRO A 80 -11.37 15.64 5.81
CA PRO A 80 -12.03 15.67 7.11
C PRO A 80 -13.12 14.59 7.13
N ARG A 81 -13.14 13.81 8.20
CA ARG A 81 -14.22 12.86 8.45
C ARG A 81 -15.45 13.69 8.79
N PHE A 82 -16.34 13.92 7.82
CA PHE A 82 -17.66 14.45 8.13
C PHE A 82 -18.35 13.40 9.01
N SER A 83 -18.56 13.77 10.28
CA SER A 83 -19.29 13.03 11.32
C SER A 83 -20.78 13.07 11.08
#